data_AF-A0A661GWA0-F1
#
_entry.id   AF-A0A661GWA0-F1
#
_cell.length_a   1.000
_cell.length_b   1.000
_cell.length_c   1.000
_cell.angle_alpha   90.00
_cell.angle_beta   90.00
_cell.angle_gamma   90.00
#
_symmetry.space_group_name_H-M   'P 1'
#
loop_
_entity.id
_entity.type
_entity.pdbx_description
1 polymer ?
#
loop_
_entity_poly.entity_id
_entity_poly.type
_entity_poly.pdbx_seq_one_letter_code
_entity_poly.pdbx_strand_id
1 'polypeptide(L)'
;MLVFAAYMLFIAPRTTYRHYLPLIPAAALLASYGLWSMRIAHNRFFLALFFAWPALLLVDFELDFHQDPRRQIVAWYNEITPARVFITYYVKPPPTLQPPTIWFEPDYFLKEPDKLKLGHFLVLSENWYDTAFAQELNGPVVTNRRRLVKTRPKYARLYRKILAGNHPDLQLEREYNVQNFMPELVLHKKFYGTFQKFVGDLKVFRIVQ
;
A
#
# COMPACT_ATOMS: atom_id res chain seq x y z
N MET A 1 -14.58 -26.19 -7.32
CA MET A 1 -14.85 -25.58 -5.99
C MET A 1 -13.95 -26.12 -4.89
N LEU A 2 -13.89 -27.43 -4.63
CA LEU A 2 -13.02 -28.02 -3.59
C LEU A 2 -11.52 -27.67 -3.75
N VAL A 3 -10.99 -27.73 -4.98
CA VAL A 3 -9.60 -27.34 -5.28
C VAL A 3 -9.35 -25.85 -5.00
N PHE A 4 -10.32 -24.98 -5.28
CA PHE A 4 -10.25 -23.55 -5.01
C PHE A 4 -10.33 -23.26 -3.50
N ALA A 5 -11.26 -23.88 -2.79
CA ALA A 5 -11.36 -23.78 -1.33
C ALA A 5 -10.09 -24.30 -0.65
N ALA A 6 -9.54 -25.43 -1.10
CA ALA A 6 -8.27 -25.97 -0.62
C ALA A 6 -7.09 -25.03 -0.91
N TYR A 7 -7.03 -24.44 -2.12
CA TYR A 7 -6.04 -23.43 -2.45
C TYR A 7 -6.14 -22.21 -1.51
N MET A 8 -7.35 -21.67 -1.32
CA MET A 8 -7.62 -20.51 -0.45
C MET A 8 -7.33 -20.79 1.03
N LEU A 9 -7.56 -22.02 1.51
CA LEU A 9 -7.35 -22.40 2.90
C LEU A 9 -5.89 -22.76 3.22
N PHE A 10 -5.15 -23.37 2.27
CA PHE A 10 -3.86 -23.99 2.57
C PHE A 10 -2.66 -23.34 1.86
N ILE A 11 -2.84 -22.75 0.68
CA ILE A 11 -1.74 -22.24 -0.16
C ILE A 11 -1.72 -20.70 -0.14
N ALA A 12 -2.87 -20.09 -0.39
CA ALA A 12 -3.09 -18.64 -0.38
C ALA A 12 -2.52 -17.90 0.85
N PRO A 13 -2.69 -18.37 2.10
CA PRO A 13 -2.16 -17.68 3.28
C PRO A 13 -0.62 -17.69 3.37
N ARG A 14 0.06 -18.46 2.51
CA ARG A 14 1.51 -18.65 2.52
C ARG A 14 2.22 -18.02 1.32
N THR A 15 1.49 -17.46 0.35
CA THR A 15 2.03 -17.05 -0.95
C THR A 15 1.78 -15.57 -1.27
N THR A 16 2.67 -14.99 -2.09
CA THR A 16 2.57 -13.58 -2.54
C THR A 16 1.53 -13.40 -3.64
N TYR A 17 1.02 -12.18 -3.84
CA TYR A 17 -0.01 -11.76 -4.81
C TYR A 17 0.03 -12.45 -6.19
N ARG A 18 1.24 -12.71 -6.71
CA ARG A 18 1.45 -13.37 -8.01
C ARG A 18 0.87 -14.79 -8.11
N HIS A 19 0.65 -15.46 -6.99
CA HIS A 19 0.13 -16.83 -6.97
C HIS A 19 -1.39 -16.90 -7.15
N TYR A 20 -2.10 -15.78 -7.03
CA TYR A 20 -3.55 -15.71 -7.29
C TYR A 20 -3.86 -15.40 -8.76
N LEU A 21 -2.88 -14.98 -9.56
CA LEU A 21 -3.06 -14.73 -10.99
C LEU A 21 -3.66 -15.94 -11.75
N PRO A 22 -3.25 -17.20 -11.47
CA PRO A 22 -3.86 -18.39 -12.08
C PRO A 22 -5.33 -18.63 -11.68
N LEU A 23 -5.84 -17.95 -10.64
CA LEU A 23 -7.24 -18.06 -10.23
C LEU A 23 -8.16 -17.11 -11.00
N ILE A 24 -7.61 -16.12 -11.71
CA ILE A 24 -8.38 -15.15 -12.48
C ILE A 24 -9.28 -15.84 -13.53
N PRO A 25 -8.79 -16.82 -14.33
CA PRO A 25 -9.65 -17.54 -15.27
C PRO A 25 -10.79 -18.30 -14.57
N ALA A 26 -10.51 -18.93 -13.42
CA ALA A 26 -11.52 -19.66 -12.67
C ALA A 26 -12.59 -18.71 -12.08
N ALA A 27 -12.18 -17.56 -11.56
CA ALA A 27 -13.08 -16.53 -11.07
C ALA A 27 -13.93 -15.94 -12.20
N ALA A 28 -13.35 -15.71 -13.37
CA ALA A 28 -14.06 -15.22 -14.54
C ALA A 28 -15.13 -16.23 -15.03
N LEU A 29 -14.80 -17.53 -15.07
CA LEU A 29 -15.75 -18.58 -15.42
C LEU A 29 -16.91 -18.67 -14.40
N LEU A 30 -16.61 -18.56 -13.11
CA LEU A 30 -17.64 -18.54 -12.06
C LEU A 30 -18.53 -17.30 -12.14
N ALA A 31 -17.95 -16.12 -12.40
CA ALA A 31 -18.70 -14.88 -12.59
C ALA A 31 -19.62 -15.00 -13.82
N SER A 32 -19.12 -15.57 -14.92
CA SER A 32 -19.88 -15.79 -16.16
C SER A 32 -21.02 -16.79 -15.97
N TYR A 33 -20.77 -17.89 -15.25
CA TYR A 33 -21.80 -18.87 -14.90
C TYR A 33 -22.86 -18.27 -13.98
N GLY A 34 -22.44 -17.51 -12.97
CA GLY A 34 -23.35 -16.79 -12.06
C GLY A 34 -24.24 -15.83 -12.83
N LEU A 35 -23.66 -15.04 -13.74
CA LEU A 35 -24.40 -14.14 -14.64
C LEU A 35 -25.44 -14.90 -15.46
N TRP A 36 -25.05 -16.01 -16.10
CA TRP A 36 -25.94 -16.83 -16.93
C TRP A 36 -27.12 -17.42 -16.15
N SER A 37 -26.91 -17.76 -14.87
CA SER A 37 -27.96 -18.31 -14.00
C SER A 37 -29.01 -17.28 -13.58
N MET A 38 -28.78 -15.97 -13.78
CA MET A 38 -29.71 -14.92 -13.42
C MET A 38 -30.81 -14.75 -14.49
N ARG A 39 -32.04 -14.47 -14.07
CA ARG A 39 -33.17 -14.17 -14.99
C ARG A 39 -32.90 -12.96 -15.91
N ILE A 40 -32.02 -12.06 -15.49
CA ILE A 40 -31.62 -10.85 -16.22
C ILE A 40 -30.37 -11.03 -17.09
N ALA A 41 -29.85 -12.25 -17.24
CA ALA A 41 -28.63 -12.54 -17.99
C ALA A 41 -28.63 -12.00 -19.43
N HIS A 42 -29.80 -11.93 -20.06
CA HIS A 42 -29.97 -11.47 -21.44
C HIS A 42 -30.21 -9.95 -21.56
N ASN A 43 -30.32 -9.23 -20.43
CA ASN A 43 -30.51 -7.78 -20.45
C ASN A 43 -29.21 -7.10 -20.91
N ARG A 44 -29.26 -6.43 -22.07
CA ARG A 44 -28.11 -5.75 -22.69
C ARG A 44 -27.46 -4.72 -21.78
N PHE A 45 -28.24 -4.02 -20.96
CA PHE A 45 -27.70 -3.05 -20.00
C PHE A 45 -26.92 -3.75 -18.88
N PHE A 46 -27.41 -4.89 -18.41
CA PHE A 46 -26.75 -5.66 -17.37
C PHE A 46 -25.46 -6.31 -17.87
N LEU A 47 -25.48 -6.85 -19.10
CA LEU A 47 -24.27 -7.33 -19.79
C LEU A 47 -23.25 -6.20 -19.97
N ALA A 48 -23.68 -5.03 -20.43
CA ALA A 48 -22.81 -3.87 -20.57
C ALA A 48 -22.18 -3.48 -19.22
N LEU A 49 -22.96 -3.44 -18.14
CA LEU A 49 -22.43 -3.17 -16.79
C LEU A 49 -21.45 -4.26 -16.33
N PHE A 50 -21.77 -5.53 -16.56
CA PHE A 50 -20.91 -6.67 -16.19
C PHE A 50 -19.53 -6.61 -16.86
N PHE A 51 -19.44 -6.16 -18.11
CA PHE A 51 -18.17 -5.96 -18.80
C PHE A 51 -17.50 -4.61 -18.50
N ALA A 52 -18.29 -3.55 -18.32
CA ALA A 52 -17.78 -2.23 -17.97
C ALA A 52 -17.12 -2.24 -16.60
N TRP A 53 -17.64 -3.00 -15.64
CA TRP A 53 -17.09 -3.06 -14.29
C TRP A 53 -15.63 -3.52 -14.21
N PRO A 54 -15.22 -4.70 -14.73
CA PRO A 54 -13.81 -5.11 -14.76
C PRO A 54 -12.95 -4.22 -15.67
N ALA A 55 -13.52 -3.60 -16.70
CA ALA A 55 -12.81 -2.63 -17.53
C ALA A 55 -12.49 -1.34 -16.73
N LEU A 56 -13.45 -0.80 -15.99
CA LEU A 56 -13.25 0.33 -15.10
C LEU A 56 -12.28 -0.02 -13.96
N LEU A 57 -12.37 -1.25 -13.44
CA LEU A 57 -11.37 -1.77 -12.52
C LEU A 57 -9.98 -1.73 -13.13
N LEU A 58 -9.79 -2.24 -14.35
CA LEU A 58 -8.50 -2.17 -15.04
C LEU A 58 -8.00 -0.72 -15.22
N VAL A 59 -8.90 0.22 -15.55
CA VAL A 59 -8.56 1.64 -15.67
C VAL A 59 -8.08 2.21 -14.32
N ASP A 60 -8.81 1.99 -13.23
CA ASP A 60 -8.37 2.39 -11.88
C ASP A 60 -7.03 1.73 -11.51
N PHE A 61 -6.86 0.49 -11.96
CA PHE A 61 -5.60 -0.23 -11.77
C PHE A 61 -4.41 0.46 -12.44
N GLU A 62 -4.58 0.90 -13.69
CA GLU A 62 -3.55 1.54 -14.52
C GLU A 62 -3.29 3.00 -14.11
N LEU A 63 -4.33 3.73 -13.68
CA LEU A 63 -4.17 5.12 -13.23
C LEU A 63 -3.18 5.25 -12.08
N ASP A 64 -3.15 4.29 -11.15
CA ASP A 64 -2.17 4.21 -10.07
C ASP A 64 -0.71 4.19 -10.56
N PHE A 65 -0.43 3.54 -11.71
CA PHE A 65 0.90 3.57 -12.32
C PHE A 65 1.24 4.94 -12.92
N HIS A 66 0.28 5.57 -13.58
CA HIS A 66 0.50 6.88 -14.20
C HIS A 66 0.61 8.00 -13.17
N GLN A 67 -0.14 7.88 -12.08
CA GLN A 67 -0.22 8.85 -10.99
C GLN A 67 0.65 8.47 -9.78
N ASP A 68 1.67 7.61 -9.98
CA ASP A 68 2.54 7.11 -8.92
C ASP A 68 3.05 8.26 -8.01
N PRO A 69 2.75 8.22 -6.69
CA PRO A 69 3.23 9.19 -5.71
C PRO A 69 4.73 9.48 -5.78
N ARG A 70 5.55 8.51 -6.21
CA ARG A 70 6.99 8.71 -6.41
C ARG A 70 7.33 9.72 -7.50
N ARG A 71 6.48 9.89 -8.51
CA ARG A 71 6.66 10.94 -9.52
C ARG A 71 6.31 12.30 -8.94
N GLN A 72 5.27 12.36 -8.11
CA GLN A 72 4.78 13.59 -7.50
C GLN A 72 5.79 14.17 -6.49
N ILE A 73 6.43 13.33 -5.68
CA ILE A 73 7.39 13.75 -4.65
C ILE A 73 8.70 14.33 -5.22
N VAL A 74 9.00 14.10 -6.50
CA VAL A 74 10.23 14.61 -7.15
C VAL A 74 10.34 16.13 -7.06
N ALA A 75 9.23 16.85 -7.24
CA ALA A 75 9.21 18.30 -7.11
C ALA A 75 9.61 18.75 -5.70
N TRP A 76 9.08 18.07 -4.67
CA TRP A 76 9.42 18.37 -3.28
C TRP A 76 10.90 18.12 -2.97
N TYR A 77 11.50 17.02 -3.47
CA TYR A 77 12.94 16.78 -3.29
C TYR A 77 13.81 17.91 -3.86
N ASN A 78 13.36 18.58 -4.93
CA ASN A 78 14.04 19.78 -5.44
C ASN A 78 13.90 20.97 -4.50
N GLU A 79 12.70 21.21 -3.96
CA GLU A 79 12.40 22.34 -3.07
C GLU A 79 13.21 22.33 -1.77
N ILE A 80 13.47 21.15 -1.22
CA ILE A 80 14.07 21.01 0.12
C ILE A 80 15.59 20.92 0.13
N THR A 81 16.27 20.88 -1.01
CA THR A 81 17.74 20.81 -1.05
C THR A 81 18.32 22.10 -0.44
N PRO A 82 19.23 22.05 0.56
CA PRO A 82 20.12 20.94 0.94
C PRO A 82 19.71 20.12 2.19
N ALA A 83 18.44 20.11 2.59
CA ALA A 83 17.98 19.41 3.79
C ALA A 83 18.24 17.90 3.75
N ARG A 84 18.77 17.37 4.86
CA ARG A 84 18.94 15.92 5.09
C ARG A 84 17.60 15.20 5.23
N VAL A 85 17.40 14.11 4.49
CA VAL A 85 16.15 13.34 4.46
C VAL A 85 16.37 11.89 4.85
N PHE A 86 15.62 11.41 5.83
CA PHE A 86 15.48 9.99 6.11
C PHE A 86 14.58 9.32 5.07
N ILE A 87 15.09 8.29 4.41
CA ILE A 87 14.39 7.56 3.36
C ILE A 87 14.27 6.07 3.68
N THR A 88 13.23 5.45 3.13
CA THR A 88 13.05 4.00 3.05
C THR A 88 13.20 3.53 1.59
N TYR A 89 13.22 2.22 1.36
CA TYR A 89 13.56 1.64 0.05
C TYR A 89 12.71 2.18 -1.10
N TYR A 90 11.40 2.34 -0.89
CA TYR A 90 10.47 2.73 -1.95
C TYR A 90 10.40 4.24 -2.21
N VAL A 91 11.01 5.07 -1.37
CA VAL A 91 10.93 6.53 -1.46
C VAL A 91 12.25 7.17 -1.82
N LYS A 92 13.24 6.37 -2.23
CA LYS A 92 14.56 6.86 -2.63
C LYS A 92 14.40 7.88 -3.79
N PRO A 93 15.01 9.08 -3.68
CA PRO A 93 14.98 10.06 -4.76
C PRO A 93 15.70 9.52 -6.02
N PRO A 94 15.33 10.02 -7.22
CA PRO A 94 15.96 9.57 -8.46
C PRO A 94 17.45 9.95 -8.48
N PRO A 95 18.32 9.20 -9.18
CA PRO A 95 19.78 9.43 -9.12
C PRO A 95 20.25 10.83 -9.53
N THR A 96 19.45 11.52 -10.35
CA THR A 96 19.67 12.91 -10.79
C THR A 96 19.40 13.94 -9.70
N LEU A 97 18.69 13.56 -8.63
CA LEU A 97 18.37 14.40 -7.49
C LEU A 97 18.96 13.76 -6.24
N GLN A 98 19.98 14.41 -5.69
CA GLN A 98 20.72 13.89 -4.53
C GLN A 98 20.62 14.86 -3.35
N PRO A 99 19.42 15.08 -2.79
CA PRO A 99 19.36 15.64 -1.45
C PRO A 99 20.15 14.70 -0.52
N PRO A 100 20.81 15.21 0.53
CA PRO A 100 21.56 14.34 1.43
C PRO A 100 20.63 13.31 2.10
N THR A 101 20.66 12.04 1.65
CA THR A 101 19.76 11.00 2.16
C THR A 101 20.41 10.14 3.24
N ILE A 102 19.64 9.79 4.26
CA ILE A 102 20.02 8.85 5.32
C ILE A 102 19.03 7.68 5.30
N TRP A 103 19.53 6.45 5.40
CA TRP A 103 18.64 5.30 5.54
C TRP A 103 17.92 5.36 6.87
N PHE A 104 16.60 5.27 6.83
CA PHE A 104 15.79 5.23 8.03
C PHE A 104 15.83 3.85 8.68
N GLU A 105 16.14 3.81 9.98
CA GLU A 105 15.98 2.60 10.80
C GLU A 105 15.01 2.86 11.96
N PRO A 106 14.06 1.94 12.23
CA PRO A 106 13.10 2.10 13.35
C PRO A 106 13.76 2.28 14.72
N ASP A 107 14.96 1.74 14.92
CA ASP A 107 15.68 1.84 16.20
C ASP A 107 16.15 3.29 16.49
N TYR A 108 16.21 4.18 15.48
CA TYR A 108 16.50 5.62 15.70
C TYR A 108 15.41 6.31 16.54
N PHE A 109 14.15 5.90 16.42
CA PHE A 109 13.07 6.41 17.28
C PHE A 109 12.94 5.66 18.60
N LEU A 110 13.42 4.42 18.68
CA LEU A 110 13.16 3.56 19.84
C LEU A 110 14.31 3.50 20.84
N LYS A 111 15.54 3.72 20.38
CA LYS A 111 16.76 3.51 21.19
C LYS A 111 17.78 4.62 20.99
N GLU A 112 17.81 5.27 19.83
CA GLU A 112 18.85 6.21 19.46
C GLU A 112 18.26 7.58 19.02
N PRO A 113 17.53 8.29 19.89
CA PRO A 113 16.85 9.54 19.51
C PRO A 113 17.83 10.62 19.02
N ASP A 114 19.10 10.57 19.43
CA ASP A 114 20.13 11.47 18.92
C ASP A 114 20.41 11.28 17.43
N LYS A 115 20.14 10.10 16.85
CA LYS A 115 20.25 9.89 15.40
C LYS A 115 19.19 10.68 14.64
N LEU A 116 18.03 10.96 15.24
CA LEU A 116 16.97 11.74 14.59
C LEU A 116 17.41 13.17 14.28
N LYS A 117 18.32 13.75 15.08
CA LYS A 117 18.92 15.08 14.85
C LYS A 117 19.68 15.18 13.53
N LEU A 118 20.03 14.05 12.92
CA LEU A 118 20.77 14.02 11.66
C LEU A 118 19.89 14.34 10.45
N GLY A 119 18.56 14.22 10.57
CA GLY A 119 17.63 14.51 9.48
C GLY A 119 16.74 15.70 9.79
N HIS A 120 16.26 16.35 8.75
CA HIS A 120 15.21 17.39 8.84
C HIS A 120 13.85 16.80 8.47
N PHE A 121 13.84 15.80 7.58
CA PHE A 121 12.63 15.16 7.08
C PHE A 121 12.72 13.64 7.19
N LEU A 122 11.56 13.00 7.34
CA LEU A 122 11.34 11.58 7.20
C LEU A 122 10.31 11.34 6.11
N VAL A 123 10.68 10.60 5.09
CA VAL A 123 9.75 10.16 4.04
C VAL A 123 9.42 8.70 4.28
N LEU A 124 8.14 8.44 4.50
CA LEU A 124 7.60 7.09 4.63
C LEU A 124 6.64 6.79 3.49
N SER A 125 6.69 5.55 3.06
CA SER A 125 5.66 4.94 2.24
C SER A 125 4.77 4.10 3.15
N GLU A 126 3.47 4.08 2.86
CA GLU A 126 2.53 3.13 3.45
C GLU A 126 2.98 1.67 3.20
N ASN A 127 3.70 1.46 2.09
CA ASN A 127 4.41 0.23 1.77
C ASN A 127 5.81 0.20 2.41
N TRP A 128 5.91 -0.03 3.71
CA TRP A 128 7.19 -0.36 4.33
C TRP A 128 7.54 -1.84 4.11
N TYR A 129 8.82 -2.09 3.77
CA TYR A 129 9.42 -3.38 3.37
C TYR A 129 9.04 -4.58 4.26
N ASP A 130 8.70 -4.29 5.51
CA ASP A 130 8.44 -5.26 6.55
C ASP A 130 6.94 -5.67 6.59
N THR A 131 6.00 -4.86 6.05
CA THR A 131 4.54 -5.19 6.02
C THR A 131 3.88 -5.22 4.66
N ALA A 132 4.58 -5.02 3.53
CA ALA A 132 3.97 -5.02 2.19
C ALA A 132 2.90 -6.13 2.06
N PHE A 133 3.24 -7.35 2.50
CA PHE A 133 2.31 -8.48 2.43
C PHE A 133 1.60 -8.83 3.75
N ALA A 134 1.82 -8.06 4.82
CA ALA A 134 1.22 -8.35 6.11
C ALA A 134 -0.19 -7.77 6.25
N GLN A 135 -0.56 -6.68 5.58
CA GLN A 135 -1.92 -6.10 5.71
C GLN A 135 -3.02 -7.08 5.29
N GLU A 136 -2.85 -7.77 4.16
CA GLU A 136 -3.81 -8.78 3.67
C GLU A 136 -3.80 -10.07 4.52
N LEU A 137 -2.62 -10.50 5.01
CA LEU A 137 -2.47 -11.69 5.86
C LEU A 137 -2.90 -11.47 7.33
N ASN A 138 -3.06 -10.22 7.76
CA ASN A 138 -3.49 -9.89 9.12
C ASN A 138 -5.02 -9.97 9.30
N GLY A 139 -5.80 -9.99 8.21
CA GLY A 139 -7.26 -9.89 8.25
C GLY A 139 -7.77 -8.59 8.91
N PRO A 140 -9.08 -8.45 9.14
CA PRO A 140 -9.68 -7.25 9.75
C PRO A 140 -9.27 -7.03 11.23
N VAL A 141 -8.61 -8.00 11.87
CA VAL A 141 -8.27 -7.97 13.30
C VAL A 141 -6.76 -7.78 13.47
N VAL A 142 -6.34 -6.55 13.26
CA VAL A 142 -4.94 -6.10 13.28
C VAL A 142 -4.30 -6.03 14.68
N THR A 143 -5.04 -6.48 15.71
CA THR A 143 -4.62 -6.54 17.12
C THR A 143 -3.93 -7.86 17.50
N ASN A 144 -4.11 -8.93 16.70
CA ASN A 144 -3.48 -10.22 16.98
C ASN A 144 -2.02 -10.26 16.47
N ARG A 145 -1.08 -9.97 17.38
CA ARG A 145 0.36 -9.89 17.12
C ARG A 145 0.99 -11.19 16.58
N ARG A 146 0.34 -12.35 16.73
CA ARG A 146 0.83 -13.66 16.24
C ARG A 146 0.67 -13.83 14.72
N ARG A 147 -0.09 -12.95 14.05
CA ARG A 147 -0.35 -13.01 12.60
C ARG A 147 0.59 -12.12 11.77
N LEU A 148 1.49 -11.37 12.40
CA LEU A 148 2.45 -10.51 11.74
C LEU A 148 3.61 -11.34 11.17
N VAL A 149 3.49 -11.78 9.91
CA VAL A 149 4.43 -12.73 9.28
C VAL A 149 5.81 -12.10 8.97
N LYS A 150 5.93 -10.77 8.89
CA LYS A 150 7.17 -10.12 8.41
C LYS A 150 7.65 -8.88 9.17
N THR A 151 7.05 -8.51 10.31
CA THR A 151 7.57 -7.41 11.15
C THR A 151 7.71 -7.78 12.60
N ARG A 152 8.71 -7.19 13.27
CA ARG A 152 8.70 -7.15 14.73
C ARG A 152 7.48 -6.33 15.19
N PRO A 153 6.59 -6.83 16.06
CA PRO A 153 5.38 -6.10 16.48
C PRO A 153 5.61 -4.70 17.07
N LYS A 154 6.82 -4.43 17.58
CA LYS A 154 7.24 -3.10 18.03
C LYS A 154 7.41 -2.10 16.87
N TYR A 155 7.96 -2.52 15.73
CA TYR A 155 8.18 -1.66 14.56
C TYR A 155 6.86 -1.37 13.86
N ALA A 156 5.99 -2.38 13.68
CA ALA A 156 4.65 -2.16 13.14
C ALA A 156 3.84 -1.13 13.95
N ARG A 157 3.95 -1.14 15.28
CA ARG A 157 3.31 -0.15 16.15
C ARG A 157 3.90 1.25 15.96
N LEU A 158 5.22 1.38 15.92
CA LEU A 158 5.90 2.66 15.66
C LEU A 158 5.44 3.25 14.32
N TYR A 159 5.56 2.46 13.26
CA TYR A 159 5.17 2.83 11.91
C TYR A 159 3.72 3.31 11.82
N ARG A 160 2.76 2.59 12.43
CA ARG A 160 1.36 3.04 12.53
C ARG A 160 1.22 4.35 13.29
N LYS A 161 1.92 4.51 14.41
CA LYS A 161 1.91 5.75 15.19
C LYS A 161 2.41 6.94 14.36
N ILE A 162 3.46 6.73 13.56
CA ILE A 162 3.99 7.76 12.65
C ILE A 162 2.97 8.10 11.55
N LEU A 163 2.45 7.12 10.81
CA LEU A 163 1.48 7.42 9.73
C LEU A 163 0.18 8.04 10.22
N ALA A 164 -0.23 7.73 11.45
CA ALA A 164 -1.37 8.34 12.11
C ALA A 164 -1.10 9.78 12.60
N GLY A 165 0.12 10.31 12.42
CA GLY A 165 0.49 11.65 12.89
C GLY A 165 0.63 11.77 14.41
N ASN A 166 0.76 10.64 15.12
CA ASN A 166 0.74 10.59 16.58
C ASN A 166 2.14 10.53 17.21
N HIS A 167 3.20 10.69 16.42
CA HIS A 167 4.57 10.66 16.94
C HIS A 167 4.98 12.07 17.38
N PRO A 168 5.46 12.27 18.64
CA PRO A 168 5.74 13.60 19.18
C PRO A 168 6.77 14.38 18.36
N ASP A 169 7.80 13.69 17.87
CA ASP A 169 8.92 14.33 17.17
C ASP A 169 8.69 14.52 15.66
N LEU A 170 7.48 14.24 15.17
CA LEU A 170 7.17 14.27 13.74
C LEU A 170 5.91 15.09 13.47
N GLN A 171 6.06 16.12 12.64
CA GLN A 171 4.96 16.89 12.13
C GLN A 171 4.73 16.53 10.66
N LEU A 172 3.49 16.19 10.30
CA LEU A 172 3.15 15.95 8.91
C LEU A 172 3.31 17.24 8.10
N GLU A 173 4.11 17.18 7.04
CA GLU A 173 4.36 18.32 6.14
C GLU A 173 3.63 18.18 4.81
N ARG A 174 3.67 16.99 4.20
CA ARG A 174 3.05 16.75 2.89
C ARG A 174 2.62 15.30 2.75
N GLU A 175 1.52 15.07 2.04
CA GLU A 175 1.03 13.73 1.70
C GLU A 175 0.84 13.62 0.19
N TYR A 176 1.19 12.46 -0.36
CA TYR A 176 0.94 12.09 -1.74
C TYR A 176 0.15 10.79 -1.73
N ASN A 177 -1.15 10.92 -1.95
CA ASN A 177 -2.09 9.81 -1.79
C ASN A 177 -2.46 9.22 -3.14
N VAL A 178 -2.45 7.89 -3.23
CA VAL A 178 -3.04 7.14 -4.34
C VAL A 178 -4.54 7.40 -4.34
N GLN A 179 -5.09 7.74 -5.50
CA GLN A 179 -6.52 7.94 -5.68
C GLN A 179 -7.10 6.74 -6.41
N ASN A 180 -8.18 6.19 -5.84
CA ASN A 180 -8.98 5.15 -6.47
C ASN A 180 -10.43 5.62 -6.57
N PHE A 181 -11.13 5.16 -7.60
CA PHE A 181 -12.54 5.48 -7.81
C PHE A 181 -13.45 4.25 -7.77
N MET A 182 -12.90 3.05 -7.98
CA MET A 182 -13.63 1.81 -7.90
C MET A 182 -13.97 1.49 -6.44
N PRO A 183 -15.25 1.21 -6.13
CA PRO A 183 -15.70 1.03 -4.76
C PRO A 183 -14.90 -0.02 -3.98
N GLU A 184 -14.49 -1.11 -4.61
CA GLU A 184 -13.71 -2.18 -3.96
C GLU A 184 -12.35 -1.68 -3.51
N LEU A 185 -11.68 -0.87 -4.33
CA LEU A 185 -10.36 -0.30 -4.01
C LEU A 185 -10.48 0.82 -2.98
N VAL A 186 -11.52 1.65 -3.09
CA VAL A 186 -11.83 2.69 -2.09
C VAL A 186 -12.13 2.07 -0.72
N LEU A 187 -12.97 1.04 -0.69
CA LEU A 187 -13.30 0.30 0.53
C LEU A 187 -12.06 -0.42 1.09
N HIS A 188 -11.29 -1.09 0.24
CA HIS A 188 -10.04 -1.72 0.66
C HIS A 188 -9.11 -0.71 1.31
N LYS A 189 -8.89 0.44 0.66
CA LYS A 189 -8.05 1.53 1.18
C LYS A 189 -8.51 2.00 2.56
N LYS A 190 -9.82 2.18 2.74
CA LYS A 190 -10.39 2.62 4.02
C LYS A 190 -10.12 1.65 5.18
N PHE A 191 -10.14 0.34 4.94
CA PHE A 191 -10.05 -0.66 6.01
C PHE A 191 -8.67 -1.28 6.16
N TYR A 192 -7.95 -1.45 5.07
CA TYR A 192 -6.72 -2.23 5.00
C TYR A 192 -5.51 -1.41 4.55
N GLY A 193 -5.72 -0.17 4.08
CA GLY A 193 -4.69 0.61 3.41
C GLY A 193 -4.66 0.39 1.91
N THR A 194 -3.81 1.13 1.21
CA THR A 194 -3.77 1.11 -0.26
C THR A 194 -3.52 -0.30 -0.80
N PHE A 195 -4.34 -0.75 -1.76
CA PHE A 195 -4.15 -2.05 -2.42
C PHE A 195 -2.84 -2.01 -3.23
N GLN A 196 -1.87 -2.84 -2.83
CA GLN A 196 -0.48 -2.59 -3.16
C GLN A 196 -0.11 -3.10 -4.56
N LYS A 197 0.09 -2.18 -5.50
CA LYS A 197 0.73 -2.46 -6.79
C LYS A 197 2.17 -1.97 -6.86
N PHE A 198 2.44 -0.81 -6.25
CA PHE A 198 3.77 -0.20 -6.21
C PHE A 198 4.13 0.26 -4.80
N VAL A 199 3.97 1.55 -4.49
CA VAL A 199 4.50 2.17 -3.28
C VAL A 199 3.40 2.65 -2.33
N GLY A 200 2.15 2.76 -2.80
CA GLY A 200 1.05 3.28 -1.98
C GLY A 200 1.27 4.74 -1.60
N ASP A 201 0.54 5.20 -0.58
CA ASP A 201 0.62 6.58 -0.11
C ASP A 201 2.01 6.93 0.42
N LEU A 202 2.47 8.15 0.12
CA LEU A 202 3.70 8.71 0.69
C LEU A 202 3.37 9.81 1.68
N LYS A 203 4.03 9.77 2.83
CA LYS A 203 3.95 10.80 3.84
C LYS A 203 5.33 11.38 4.09
N VAL A 204 5.39 12.70 4.05
CA VAL A 204 6.56 13.49 4.40
C VAL A 204 6.32 14.09 5.77
N PHE A 205 7.20 13.76 6.70
CA PHE A 205 7.20 14.32 8.05
C PHE A 205 8.41 15.23 8.23
N ARG A 206 8.19 16.39 8.82
CA ARG A 206 9.24 17.23 9.39
C ARG A 206 9.60 16.71 10.77
N ILE A 207 10.89 16.62 11.04
CA ILE A 207 11.39 16.28 12.37
C ILE A 207 11.39 17.55 13.21
N VAL A 208 10.55 17.56 14.25
CA VAL A 208 10.39 18.67 15.19
C VAL A 208 10.92 18.18 16.53
N GLN A 209 11.96 18.82 17.05
CA GLN A 209 12.58 18.49 18.33
C GLN A 209 12.54 19.70 19.25
#